data_AF-A0A149TK14-F1
#
_entry.id   AF-A0A149TK14-F1
#
_cell.length_a   1.000
_cell.length_b   1.000
_cell.length_c   1.000
_cell.angle_alpha   90.00
_cell.angle_beta   90.00
_cell.angle_gamma   90.00
#
_symmetry.space_group_name_H-M   'P 1'
#
loop_
_entity.id
_entity.type
_entity.pdbx_description
1 polymer ?
#
loop_
_entity_poly.entity_id
_entity_poly.type
_entity_poly.pdbx_seq_one_letter_code
_entity_poly.pdbx_strand_id
1 'polypeptide(L)'
;MTVYLAQGKETGLVKIGYSRQTCERIRRLSSTGSDELKLLRAVPGNRILEQWFHAQFKENRCHGEWFKYSPLMETVKIPDGLEVDKTTKSAIQGHGINIQQRIYEAISDEYADLRKASDRIAKDACTLPRTAKNWLAQTNMPNADSVIQLMAANEAFATSILELVDDVRAARKELRK
;
A
#
# COMPACT_ATOMS: atom_id res chain seq x y z
N MET A 1 14.09 -3.89 -6.43
CA MET A 1 13.73 -3.65 -5.02
C MET A 1 13.97 -4.95 -4.26
N THR A 2 14.33 -4.86 -2.97
CA THR A 2 14.85 -6.02 -2.24
C THR A 2 14.15 -6.12 -0.89
N VAL A 3 13.64 -7.32 -0.60
CA VAL A 3 13.20 -7.69 0.75
C VAL A 3 14.42 -8.19 1.51
N TYR A 4 14.62 -7.69 2.72
CA TYR A 4 15.78 -8.01 3.55
C TYR A 4 15.38 -8.45 4.94
N LEU A 5 16.17 -9.36 5.48
CA LEU A 5 16.10 -9.83 6.87
C LEU A 5 17.43 -9.48 7.53
N ALA A 6 17.39 -8.62 8.54
CA ALA A 6 18.58 -8.14 9.25
C ALA A 6 18.46 -8.40 10.75
N GLN A 7 19.47 -9.02 11.35
CA GLN A 7 19.51 -9.39 12.76
C GLN A 7 20.31 -8.39 13.57
N GLY A 8 19.79 -7.94 14.71
CA GLY A 8 20.56 -7.23 15.72
C GLY A 8 21.54 -8.14 16.44
N LYS A 9 22.81 -7.73 16.56
CA LYS A 9 23.87 -8.53 17.21
C LYS A 9 23.62 -8.68 18.72
N GLU A 10 23.14 -7.64 19.39
CA GLU A 10 22.91 -7.64 20.83
C GLU A 10 21.53 -8.21 21.19
N THR A 11 20.50 -7.79 20.47
CA THR A 11 19.12 -8.21 20.77
C THR A 11 18.76 -9.59 20.20
N GLY A 12 19.50 -10.05 19.18
CA GLY A 12 19.19 -11.27 18.43
C GLY A 12 17.90 -11.20 17.60
N LEU A 13 17.20 -10.05 17.59
CA LEU A 13 15.95 -9.86 16.87
C LEU A 13 16.21 -9.62 15.39
N VAL A 14 15.33 -10.17 14.55
CA VAL A 14 15.38 -10.02 13.10
C VAL A 14 14.33 -9.03 12.64
N LYS A 15 14.78 -8.00 11.93
CA LYS A 15 13.93 -7.06 11.20
C LYS A 15 13.69 -7.57 9.79
N ILE A 16 12.44 -7.64 9.39
CA ILE A 16 12.04 -7.94 8.00
C ILE A 16 11.54 -6.66 7.36
N GLY A 17 12.17 -6.22 6.27
CA GLY A 17 11.79 -4.98 5.60
C GLY A 17 12.01 -4.99 4.09
N TYR A 18 11.43 -4.01 3.41
CA TYR A 18 11.53 -3.83 1.97
C TYR A 18 12.14 -2.47 1.60
N SER A 19 13.15 -2.45 0.72
CA SER A 19 13.83 -1.21 0.33
C SER A 19 14.36 -1.22 -1.11
N ARG A 20 14.51 -0.03 -1.72
CA ARG A 20 15.31 0.19 -2.94
C ARG A 20 16.81 0.20 -2.66
N GLN A 21 17.18 0.65 -1.46
CA GLN A 21 18.56 0.88 -1.04
C GLN A 21 18.83 0.12 0.27
N THR A 22 18.84 -1.21 0.20
CA THR A 22 18.96 -2.09 1.37
C THR A 22 20.21 -1.81 2.18
N CYS A 23 21.37 -1.64 1.54
CA CYS A 23 22.64 -1.39 2.22
C CYS A 23 22.63 -0.07 2.99
N GLU A 24 22.14 1.01 2.38
CA GLU A 24 22.02 2.31 3.06
C GLU A 24 21.01 2.27 4.20
N ARG A 25 19.88 1.58 3.99
CA ARG A 25 18.82 1.44 5.00
C ARG A 25 19.33 0.71 6.24
N ILE A 26 20.09 -0.38 6.06
CA ILE A 26 20.68 -1.15 7.16
C ILE A 26 21.71 -0.30 7.91
N ARG A 27 22.63 0.38 7.19
CA ARG A 27 23.59 1.30 7.83
C ARG A 27 22.89 2.39 8.63
N ARG A 28 21.86 3.04 8.06
CA ARG A 28 21.10 4.08 8.77
C ARG A 28 20.42 3.52 10.02
N LEU A 29 19.80 2.35 9.93
CA LEU A 29 19.18 1.70 11.08
C LEU A 29 20.19 1.38 12.18
N SER A 30 21.37 0.88 11.83
CA SER A 30 22.46 0.64 12.78
C SER A 30 23.04 1.92 13.38
N SER A 31 23.01 3.05 12.66
CA SER A 31 23.48 4.33 13.21
C SER A 31 22.48 5.01 14.14
N THR A 32 21.19 4.74 13.99
CA THR A 32 20.11 5.31 14.84
C THR A 32 19.68 4.39 15.98
N GLY A 33 19.99 3.11 15.90
CA GLY A 33 19.73 2.14 16.96
C GLY A 33 20.99 1.88 17.79
N SER A 34 20.81 1.38 19.01
CA SER A 34 21.94 0.95 19.87
C SER A 34 22.56 -0.38 19.43
N ASP A 35 21.96 -1.07 18.46
CA ASP A 35 22.33 -2.44 18.07
C ASP A 35 22.82 -2.50 16.60
N GLU A 36 23.96 -3.14 16.38
CA GLU A 36 24.55 -3.34 15.05
C GLU A 36 23.76 -4.42 14.29
N LEU A 37 23.38 -4.12 13.04
CA LEU A 37 22.54 -5.03 12.24
C LEU A 37 23.38 -5.84 11.26
N LYS A 38 23.34 -7.16 11.39
CA LYS A 38 23.87 -8.13 10.44
C LYS A 38 22.81 -8.49 9.40
N LEU A 39 23.10 -8.33 8.11
CA LEU A 39 22.23 -8.81 7.05
C LEU A 39 22.24 -10.35 7.01
N LEU A 40 21.11 -10.99 7.28
CA LEU A 40 20.96 -12.45 7.18
C LEU A 40 20.62 -12.87 5.76
N ARG A 41 19.65 -12.17 5.14
CA ARG A 41 19.14 -12.55 3.83
C ARG A 41 18.69 -11.32 3.07
N ALA A 42 18.99 -11.28 1.78
CA ALA A 42 18.48 -10.28 0.84
C ALA A 42 17.94 -10.99 -0.39
N VAL A 43 16.68 -10.73 -0.72
CA VAL A 43 16.00 -11.37 -1.84
C VAL A 43 15.40 -10.28 -2.73
N PRO A 44 15.71 -10.28 -4.04
CA PRO A 44 14.96 -9.47 -5.00
C PRO A 44 13.46 -9.78 -4.90
N GLY A 45 12.64 -8.75 -4.75
CA GLY A 45 11.22 -8.96 -4.52
C GLY A 45 10.41 -7.68 -4.47
N ASN A 46 9.18 -7.80 -3.97
CA ASN A 46 8.20 -6.73 -3.86
C ASN A 46 7.57 -6.75 -2.44
N ARG A 47 6.60 -5.86 -2.19
CA ARG A 47 5.87 -5.83 -0.90
C ARG A 47 5.07 -7.11 -0.60
N ILE A 48 4.67 -7.88 -1.60
CA ILE A 48 4.01 -9.17 -1.36
C ILE A 48 4.99 -10.16 -0.77
N LEU A 49 6.23 -10.22 -1.30
CA LEU A 49 7.25 -11.08 -0.72
C LEU A 49 7.54 -10.69 0.75
N GLU A 50 7.59 -9.40 1.06
CA GLU A 50 7.71 -8.91 2.45
C GLU A 50 6.53 -9.36 3.31
N GLN A 51 5.29 -9.16 2.84
CA GLN A 51 4.08 -9.60 3.55
C GLN A 51 4.05 -11.11 3.76
N TRP A 52 4.49 -11.88 2.76
CA TRP A 52 4.61 -13.33 2.85
C TRP A 52 5.61 -13.73 3.95
N PHE A 53 6.78 -13.08 4.02
CA PHE A 53 7.73 -13.30 5.11
C PHE A 53 7.14 -12.94 6.48
N HIS A 54 6.40 -11.83 6.57
CA HIS A 54 5.71 -11.44 7.81
C HIS A 54 4.64 -12.45 8.23
N ALA A 55 3.91 -13.01 7.27
CA ALA A 55 2.90 -14.04 7.52
C ALA A 55 3.55 -15.37 7.94
N GLN A 56 4.59 -15.79 7.23
CA GLN A 56 5.33 -17.02 7.50
C GLN A 56 5.96 -17.05 8.89
N PHE A 57 6.46 -15.90 9.37
CA PHE A 57 7.09 -15.78 10.69
C PHE A 57 6.21 -15.07 11.71
N LYS A 58 4.90 -15.01 11.50
CA LYS A 58 3.96 -14.29 12.37
C LYS A 58 4.05 -14.74 13.83
N GLU A 59 4.26 -16.03 14.07
CA GLU A 59 4.40 -16.60 15.42
C GLU A 59 5.67 -16.11 16.15
N ASN A 60 6.69 -15.72 15.40
CA ASN A 60 7.94 -15.18 15.95
C ASN A 60 7.88 -13.65 16.13
N ARG A 61 6.78 -12.98 15.77
CA ARG A 61 6.69 -11.51 15.79
C ARG A 61 6.69 -10.98 17.23
N CYS A 62 7.65 -10.11 17.55
CA CYS A 62 7.72 -9.42 18.83
C CYS A 62 6.91 -8.12 18.80
N HIS A 63 7.28 -7.20 17.92
CA HIS A 63 6.60 -5.91 17.74
C HIS A 63 6.91 -5.31 16.37
N GLY A 64 5.92 -4.67 15.74
CA GLY A 64 6.12 -3.99 14.46
C GLY A 64 6.73 -4.91 13.40
N GLU A 65 7.93 -4.60 12.92
CA GLU A 65 8.66 -5.37 11.90
C GLU A 65 9.76 -6.27 12.49
N TRP A 66 9.77 -6.47 13.82
CA TRP A 66 10.80 -7.21 14.54
C TRP A 66 10.29 -8.58 15.01
N PHE A 67 11.10 -9.60 14.77
CA PHE A 67 10.79 -11.01 14.97
C PHE A 67 11.91 -11.71 15.74
N LYS A 68 11.59 -12.76 16.50
CA LYS A 68 12.59 -13.68 17.07
C LYS A 68 13.29 -14.42 15.93
N TYR A 69 14.61 -14.59 16.04
CA TYR A 69 15.38 -15.36 15.08
C TYR A 69 14.85 -16.79 14.95
N SER A 70 14.79 -17.28 13.72
CA SER A 70 14.51 -18.67 13.38
C SER A 70 15.44 -19.10 12.25
N PRO A 71 16.08 -20.29 12.30
CA PRO A 71 16.93 -20.79 11.22
C PRO A 71 16.22 -20.87 9.85
N LEU A 72 14.89 -20.98 9.86
CA LEU A 72 14.08 -20.95 8.64
C LEU A 72 14.16 -19.60 7.91
N MET A 73 14.48 -18.49 8.59
CA MET A 73 14.60 -17.18 7.94
C MET A 73 15.70 -17.14 6.88
N GLU A 74 16.76 -17.92 7.07
CA GLU A 74 17.88 -18.02 6.11
C GLU A 74 17.57 -19.00 4.97
N THR A 75 16.84 -20.06 5.26
CA THR A 75 16.73 -21.24 4.39
C THR A 75 15.36 -21.44 3.74
N VAL A 76 14.31 -20.75 4.20
CA VAL A 76 12.95 -20.97 3.71
C VAL A 76 12.89 -20.75 2.20
N LYS A 77 12.32 -21.73 1.49
CA LYS A 77 12.08 -21.63 0.05
C LYS A 77 10.94 -20.64 -0.18
N ILE A 78 11.17 -19.70 -1.08
CA ILE A 78 10.16 -18.73 -1.48
C ILE A 78 9.25 -19.43 -2.50
N PRO A 79 7.93 -19.44 -2.29
CA PRO A 79 7.00 -20.00 -3.27
C PRO A 79 7.17 -19.34 -4.64
N ASP A 80 7.24 -20.16 -5.68
CA ASP A 80 7.16 -19.69 -7.06
C ASP A 80 5.78 -19.06 -7.29
N GLY A 81 5.73 -17.93 -8.01
CA GLY A 81 4.48 -17.23 -8.28
C GLY A 81 4.03 -16.22 -7.23
N LEU A 82 4.88 -15.79 -6.28
CA LEU A 82 4.66 -14.60 -5.44
C LEU A 82 4.75 -13.27 -6.22
N GLU A 83 4.41 -13.30 -7.49
CA GLU A 83 4.14 -12.10 -8.26
C GLU A 83 2.70 -11.68 -7.97
N VAL A 84 2.50 -10.42 -7.55
CA VAL A 84 1.21 -9.79 -7.86
C VAL A 84 1.08 -9.93 -9.36
N ASP A 85 -0.10 -10.28 -9.85
CA ASP A 85 -0.40 -10.15 -11.26
C ASP A 85 -0.32 -8.66 -11.64
N LYS A 86 0.91 -8.17 -11.87
CA LYS A 86 1.23 -6.83 -12.35
C LYS A 86 0.61 -6.66 -13.71
N THR A 87 0.41 -7.75 -14.46
CA THR A 87 -0.32 -7.80 -15.72
C THR A 87 -1.73 -7.26 -15.52
N THR A 88 -2.49 -7.68 -14.50
CA THR A 88 -3.83 -7.13 -14.28
C THR A 88 -3.81 -5.61 -13.96
N LYS A 89 -2.93 -5.13 -13.08
CA LYS A 89 -2.89 -3.69 -12.74
C LYS A 89 -2.38 -2.82 -13.90
N SER A 90 -1.30 -3.25 -14.56
CA SER A 90 -0.75 -2.57 -15.73
C SER A 90 -1.67 -2.67 -16.95
N ALA A 91 -2.46 -3.73 -17.09
CA ALA A 91 -3.38 -3.89 -18.21
C ALA A 91 -4.72 -3.19 -17.98
N ILE A 92 -5.20 -3.04 -16.74
CA ILE A 92 -6.28 -2.08 -16.43
C ILE A 92 -5.82 -0.65 -16.77
N GLN A 93 -4.59 -0.30 -16.41
CA GLN A 93 -4.01 0.99 -16.78
C GLN A 93 -3.76 1.12 -18.30
N GLY A 94 -3.46 0.01 -18.99
CA GLY A 94 -3.34 -0.10 -20.44
C GLY A 94 -4.68 -0.02 -21.20
N HIS A 95 -5.81 -0.35 -20.55
CA HIS A 95 -7.17 -0.04 -21.01
C HIS A 95 -7.54 1.45 -20.80
N GLY A 96 -6.57 2.30 -20.43
CA GLY A 96 -6.78 3.72 -20.18
C GLY A 96 -7.42 4.03 -18.82
N ILE A 97 -7.69 3.03 -17.98
CA ILE A 97 -8.38 3.24 -16.70
C ILE A 97 -7.35 3.59 -15.62
N ASN A 98 -7.27 4.87 -15.28
CA ASN A 98 -6.55 5.34 -14.11
C ASN A 98 -7.51 5.53 -12.93
N ILE A 99 -7.65 4.48 -12.11
CA ILE A 99 -8.58 4.45 -10.95
C ILE A 99 -8.34 5.65 -10.02
N GLN A 100 -7.09 5.99 -9.76
CA GLN A 100 -6.75 7.09 -8.86
C GLN A 100 -7.26 8.43 -9.40
N GLN A 101 -7.00 8.67 -10.68
CA GLN A 101 -7.42 9.88 -11.37
C GLN A 101 -8.95 9.99 -11.42
N ARG A 102 -9.65 8.89 -11.75
CA ARG A 102 -11.12 8.84 -11.79
C ARG A 102 -11.78 9.12 -10.44
N ILE A 103 -11.16 8.68 -9.34
CA ILE A 103 -11.64 9.03 -8.00
C ILE A 103 -11.44 10.52 -7.73
N TYR A 104 -10.33 11.12 -8.15
CA TYR A 104 -10.12 12.56 -8.00
C TYR A 104 -11.09 13.38 -8.83
N GLU A 105 -11.35 12.97 -10.08
CA GLU A 105 -12.34 13.59 -10.96
C GLU A 105 -13.73 13.52 -10.33
N ALA A 106 -14.16 12.35 -9.86
CA ALA A 106 -15.44 12.22 -9.16
C ALA A 106 -15.55 13.12 -7.92
N ILE A 107 -14.47 13.30 -7.14
CA ILE A 107 -14.48 14.25 -6.01
C ILE A 107 -14.57 15.70 -6.52
N SER A 108 -13.81 16.04 -7.57
CA SER A 108 -13.76 17.38 -8.12
C SER A 108 -15.09 17.79 -8.73
N ASP A 109 -15.68 16.94 -9.57
CA ASP A 109 -16.92 17.22 -10.30
C ASP A 109 -18.09 17.44 -9.33
N GLU A 110 -18.12 16.70 -8.22
CA GLU A 110 -19.22 16.77 -7.25
C GLU A 110 -19.05 17.86 -6.18
N TYR A 111 -17.82 18.22 -5.85
CA TYR A 111 -17.56 19.07 -4.69
C TYR A 111 -16.79 20.37 -4.99
N ALA A 112 -16.06 20.49 -6.11
CA ALA A 112 -15.15 21.62 -6.33
C ALA A 112 -15.85 22.98 -6.43
N ASP A 113 -17.05 23.02 -6.99
CA ASP A 113 -17.83 24.25 -7.15
C ASP A 113 -18.54 24.70 -5.86
N LEU A 114 -18.47 23.88 -4.80
CA LEU A 114 -19.09 24.20 -3.53
C LEU A 114 -18.25 25.23 -2.76
N ARG A 115 -18.91 26.30 -2.30
CA ARG A 115 -18.32 27.22 -1.33
C ARG A 115 -17.94 26.42 -0.08
N LYS A 116 -16.63 26.38 0.23
CA LYS A 116 -16.03 25.54 1.29
C LYS A 116 -16.09 24.03 0.99
N ALA A 117 -15.79 23.63 -0.25
CA ALA A 117 -15.66 22.25 -0.70
C ALA A 117 -14.94 21.33 0.31
N SER A 118 -13.78 21.75 0.85
CA SER A 118 -13.02 20.97 1.82
C SER A 118 -13.79 20.68 3.12
N ASP A 119 -14.60 21.63 3.60
CA ASP A 119 -15.37 21.46 4.83
C ASP A 119 -16.56 20.52 4.60
N ARG A 120 -17.19 20.61 3.41
CA ARG A 120 -18.27 19.71 3.01
C ARG A 120 -17.77 18.27 2.89
N ILE A 121 -16.71 18.06 2.10
CA ILE A 121 -16.08 16.74 1.94
C ILE A 121 -15.65 16.19 3.31
N ALA A 122 -15.08 17.02 4.19
CA ALA A 122 -14.66 16.60 5.52
C ALA A 122 -15.83 16.12 6.38
N LYS A 123 -16.97 16.82 6.33
CA LYS A 123 -18.19 16.42 7.03
C LYS A 123 -18.72 15.09 6.49
N ASP A 124 -18.85 14.99 5.18
CA ASP A 124 -19.46 13.84 4.51
C ASP A 124 -18.58 12.59 4.63
N ALA A 125 -17.26 12.74 4.50
CA ALA A 125 -16.29 11.65 4.62
C ALA A 125 -15.84 11.36 6.06
N CYS A 126 -16.41 12.05 7.07
CA CYS A 126 -16.01 11.95 8.47
C CYS A 126 -14.48 12.12 8.68
N THR A 127 -13.88 13.13 8.03
CA THR A 127 -12.44 13.41 8.07
C THR A 127 -12.14 14.86 8.44
N LEU A 128 -10.86 15.24 8.40
CA LEU A 128 -10.41 16.62 8.64
C LEU A 128 -10.43 17.45 7.34
N PRO A 129 -10.79 18.76 7.40
CA PRO A 129 -10.75 19.66 6.24
C PRO A 129 -9.40 19.71 5.51
N ARG A 130 -8.30 19.58 6.25
CA ARG A 130 -6.95 19.49 5.65
C ARG A 130 -6.80 18.25 4.77
N THR A 131 -7.33 17.11 5.23
CA THR A 131 -7.29 15.85 4.48
C THR A 131 -8.12 15.98 3.20
N ALA A 132 -9.32 16.52 3.30
CA ALA A 132 -10.18 16.81 2.14
C ALA A 132 -9.53 17.78 1.15
N LYS A 133 -8.86 18.84 1.63
CA LYS A 133 -8.10 19.76 0.78
C LYS A 133 -6.97 19.06 0.03
N ASN A 134 -6.30 18.10 0.67
CA ASN A 134 -5.24 17.32 0.03
C ASN A 134 -5.79 16.40 -1.08
N TRP A 135 -7.02 15.91 -0.94
CA TRP A 135 -7.70 15.11 -1.97
C TRP A 135 -8.05 15.96 -3.18
N LEU A 136 -8.64 17.15 -2.98
CA LEU A 136 -8.90 18.12 -4.06
C LEU A 136 -7.62 18.55 -4.79
N ALA A 137 -6.51 18.67 -4.05
CA ALA A 137 -5.20 18.96 -4.60
C ALA A 137 -4.46 17.73 -5.18
N GLN A 138 -5.08 16.55 -5.15
CA GLN A 138 -4.52 15.28 -5.64
C GLN A 138 -3.16 14.90 -5.02
N THR A 139 -2.88 15.38 -3.81
CA THR A 139 -1.63 15.13 -3.09
C THR A 139 -1.69 13.90 -2.20
N ASN A 140 -2.90 13.47 -1.85
CA ASN A 140 -3.15 12.25 -1.08
C ASN A 140 -4.45 11.59 -1.55
N MET A 141 -4.57 10.28 -1.40
CA MET A 141 -5.76 9.53 -1.82
C MET A 141 -6.70 9.33 -0.62
N PRO A 142 -8.03 9.43 -0.78
CA PRO A 142 -8.97 8.94 0.22
C PRO A 142 -8.77 7.44 0.46
N ASN A 143 -8.90 7.02 1.71
CA ASN A 143 -8.92 5.59 2.02
C ASN A 143 -10.31 4.99 1.68
N ALA A 144 -10.42 3.67 1.73
CA ALA A 144 -11.67 2.99 1.37
C ALA A 144 -12.86 3.43 2.24
N ASP A 145 -12.66 3.63 3.54
CA ASP A 145 -13.71 4.07 4.45
C ASP A 145 -14.24 5.46 4.06
N SER A 146 -13.34 6.42 3.80
CA SER A 146 -13.72 7.76 3.33
C SER A 146 -14.46 7.73 2.00
N VAL A 147 -14.06 6.86 1.05
CA VAL A 147 -14.80 6.70 -0.21
C VAL A 147 -16.21 6.19 0.07
N ILE A 148 -16.38 5.18 0.92
CA ILE A 148 -17.70 4.65 1.27
C ILE A 148 -18.58 5.70 1.96
N GLN A 149 -18.03 6.49 2.88
CA GLN A 149 -18.78 7.57 3.53
C GLN A 149 -19.22 8.64 2.53
N LEU A 150 -18.37 9.02 1.58
CA LEU A 150 -18.74 9.94 0.50
C LEU A 150 -19.84 9.37 -0.40
N MET A 151 -19.76 8.08 -0.76
CA MET A 151 -20.83 7.41 -1.52
C MET A 151 -22.15 7.38 -0.75
N ALA A 152 -22.11 7.17 0.57
CA ALA A 152 -23.31 7.17 1.40
C ALA A 152 -23.92 8.57 1.56
N ALA A 153 -23.10 9.62 1.52
CA ALA A 153 -23.53 11.01 1.70
C ALA A 153 -23.92 11.72 0.39
N ASN A 154 -23.39 11.28 -0.77
CA ASN A 154 -23.65 11.87 -2.08
C ASN A 154 -23.88 10.77 -3.14
N GLU A 155 -25.12 10.72 -3.65
CA GLU A 155 -25.58 9.73 -4.64
C GLU A 155 -24.93 9.91 -6.02
N ALA A 156 -24.64 11.14 -6.44
CA ALA A 156 -23.98 11.41 -7.72
C ALA A 156 -22.50 10.98 -7.68
N PHE A 157 -21.82 11.23 -6.56
CA PHE A 157 -20.50 10.66 -6.31
C PHE A 157 -20.54 9.12 -6.30
N ALA A 158 -21.54 8.52 -5.64
CA ALA A 158 -21.71 7.06 -5.62
C ALA A 158 -21.88 6.48 -7.03
N THR A 159 -22.67 7.13 -7.87
CA THR A 159 -22.89 6.75 -9.27
C THR A 159 -21.57 6.74 -10.04
N SER A 160 -20.79 7.82 -9.97
CA SER A 160 -19.48 7.92 -10.62
C SER A 160 -18.50 6.82 -10.19
N ILE A 161 -18.49 6.44 -8.91
CA ILE A 161 -17.64 5.35 -8.40
C ILE A 161 -18.14 3.97 -8.88
N LEU A 162 -19.45 3.74 -8.93
CA LEU A 162 -20.02 2.49 -9.42
C LEU A 162 -19.74 2.28 -10.92
N GLU A 163 -19.83 3.33 -11.72
CA GLU A 163 -19.43 3.30 -13.14
C GLU A 163 -17.95 2.92 -13.29
N LEU A 164 -17.07 3.51 -12.48
CA LEU A 164 -15.65 3.13 -12.46
C LEU A 164 -15.45 1.66 -12.09
N VAL A 165 -16.24 1.11 -11.17
CA VAL A 165 -16.18 -0.31 -10.80
C VAL A 165 -16.57 -1.18 -12.00
N ASP A 166 -17.58 -0.79 -12.76
CA ASP A 166 -18.02 -1.52 -13.95
C ASP A 166 -17.00 -1.44 -15.09
N ASP A 167 -16.36 -0.30 -15.31
CA ASP A 167 -15.23 -0.15 -16.24
C ASP A 167 -14.10 -1.13 -15.88
N VAL A 168 -13.74 -1.21 -14.59
CA VAL A 168 -12.70 -2.11 -14.10
C VAL A 168 -13.11 -3.58 -14.25
N ARG A 169 -14.39 -3.91 -14.01
CA ARG A 169 -14.92 -5.27 -14.22
C ARG A 169 -14.86 -5.67 -15.69
N ALA A 170 -15.22 -4.77 -16.61
CA ALA A 170 -15.14 -5.00 -18.05
C ALA A 170 -13.69 -5.25 -18.49
N ALA A 171 -12.75 -4.39 -18.09
CA ALA A 171 -11.32 -4.57 -18.39
C ALA A 171 -10.79 -5.91 -17.86
N ARG A 172 -11.16 -6.31 -16.63
CA ARG A 172 -10.78 -7.62 -16.08
C ARG A 172 -11.36 -8.79 -16.87
N LYS A 173 -12.55 -8.66 -17.45
CA LYS A 173 -13.18 -9.69 -18.27
C LYS A 173 -12.41 -9.88 -19.58
N GLU A 174 -11.98 -8.80 -20.23
CA GLU A 174 -11.18 -8.86 -21.45
C GLU A 174 -9.81 -9.51 -21.21
N LEU A 175 -9.18 -9.27 -20.05
CA LEU A 175 -7.90 -9.89 -19.70
C LEU A 175 -7.97 -11.40 -19.42
N ARG A 176 -9.18 -11.94 -19.21
CA ARG A 176 -9.42 -13.35 -18.92
C ARG A 176 -9.88 -14.16 -20.15
N LYS A 177 -10.10 -13.50 -21.28
CA LYS A 177 -10.40 -14.16 -22.57
C LYS A 177 -9.10 -14.51 -23.29
#